data_AF-A0A6C0CZU6-F1
#
_entry.id   AF-A0A6C0CZU6-F1
#
_cell.length_a   1.000
_cell.length_b   1.000
_cell.length_c   1.000
_cell.angle_alpha   90.00
_cell.angle_beta   90.00
_cell.angle_gamma   90.00
#
_symmetry.space_group_name_H-M   'P 1'
#
loop_
_entity.id
_entity.type
_entity.pdbx_description
1 polymer ?
#
loop_
_entity_poly.entity_id
_entity_poly.type
_entity_poly.pdbx_seq_one_letter_code
_entity_poly.pdbx_strand_id
1 'polypeptide(L)'
;MKPTCFGMIRCIVQELLELFRLLKLLFPVRKHLHQEDKTMERHDNNIYISLLCRIVVWAIVIVIIWWMVVWIQKKIKSMYESISRISRISREPIMSDSLESLPTDSAHGLFNHFLYLFLTRHPSSVAYDSSSFAPSRNVENNVENTIAPNSDHQPPQQRPKCSKGEKVCKEFMEEYFGKPFEKVRPHFLQNPVTRENLELDCYNEELKLAIEYNGRQHYEYTPFMHSTKETFYAQQYRDLIKQELCKKNGIDLITVPYKIPESAIPDYIQSELSKLGRLQN
;
A
#
# COMPACT_ATOMS: atom_id res chain seq x y z
N MET A 1 -22.60 15.56 4.91
CA MET A 1 -21.47 14.61 4.74
C MET A 1 -21.14 14.53 3.26
N LYS A 2 -19.91 14.88 2.85
CA LYS A 2 -19.49 14.77 1.44
C LYS A 2 -19.27 13.29 1.12
N PRO A 3 -19.84 12.74 0.03
CA PRO A 3 -19.59 11.35 -0.34
C PRO A 3 -18.10 11.18 -0.64
N THR A 4 -17.42 10.29 0.09
CA THR A 4 -16.04 9.93 -0.22
C THR A 4 -16.00 9.27 -1.59
N CYS A 5 -14.90 9.46 -2.34
CA CYS A 5 -14.71 8.89 -3.68
C CYS A 5 -14.97 7.37 -3.72
N PHE A 6 -14.65 6.70 -2.60
CA PHE A 6 -14.89 5.27 -2.38
C PHE A 6 -16.39 4.90 -2.36
N GLY A 7 -17.25 5.75 -1.79
CA GLY A 7 -18.70 5.54 -1.77
C GLY A 7 -19.33 5.62 -3.15
N MET A 8 -18.87 6.56 -4.00
CA MET A 8 -19.33 6.65 -5.39
C MET A 8 -18.91 5.45 -6.23
N ILE A 9 -17.66 4.99 -6.10
CA ILE A 9 -17.16 3.82 -6.84
C ILE A 9 -17.93 2.56 -6.44
N ARG A 10 -18.17 2.36 -5.14
CA ARG A 10 -18.95 1.22 -4.64
C ARG A 10 -20.38 1.23 -5.18
N CYS A 11 -21.01 2.41 -5.27
CA CYS A 11 -22.35 2.54 -5.84
C CYS A 11 -22.39 2.19 -7.34
N ILE A 12 -21.42 2.68 -8.12
CA ILE A 12 -21.33 2.41 -9.56
C ILE A 12 -21.08 0.92 -9.83
N VAL A 13 -20.20 0.28 -9.07
CA VAL A 13 -19.93 -1.16 -9.21
C VAL A 13 -21.18 -1.98 -8.90
N GLN A 14 -21.97 -1.55 -7.92
CA GLN A 14 -23.19 -2.24 -7.52
C GLN A 14 -24.32 -2.09 -8.56
N GLU A 15 -24.46 -0.90 -9.16
CA GLU A 15 -25.39 -0.67 -10.28
C GLU A 15 -24.99 -1.46 -11.54
N LEU A 16 -23.69 -1.56 -11.85
CA LEU A 16 -23.20 -2.34 -12.98
C LEU A 16 -23.39 -3.85 -12.79
N LEU A 17 -23.24 -4.36 -11.56
CA LEU A 17 -23.51 -5.75 -11.22
C LEU A 17 -25.00 -6.10 -11.38
N GLU A 18 -25.90 -5.21 -10.98
CA GLU A 18 -27.34 -5.41 -11.16
C GLU A 18 -27.75 -5.32 -12.64
N LEU A 19 -27.18 -4.41 -13.41
CA LEU A 19 -27.35 -4.38 -14.87
C LEU A 19 -26.89 -5.69 -15.52
N PHE A 20 -25.75 -6.23 -15.11
CA PHE A 20 -25.23 -7.50 -15.64
C PHE A 20 -26.12 -8.70 -15.24
N ARG A 21 -26.71 -8.66 -14.03
CA ARG A 21 -27.67 -9.67 -13.57
C ARG A 21 -28.97 -9.62 -14.37
N LEU A 22 -29.51 -8.43 -14.62
CA LEU A 22 -30.72 -8.24 -15.44
C LEU A 22 -30.49 -8.64 -16.90
N LEU A 23 -29.31 -8.36 -17.45
CA LEU A 23 -28.93 -8.77 -18.81
C LEU A 23 -28.94 -10.30 -18.97
N LYS A 24 -28.54 -11.06 -17.94
CA LYS A 24 -28.61 -12.53 -17.94
C LYS A 24 -30.04 -13.08 -17.89
N LEU A 25 -30.98 -12.34 -17.31
CA LEU A 25 -32.40 -12.74 -17.26
C LEU A 25 -33.12 -12.50 -18.59
N LEU A 26 -32.72 -11.46 -19.34
CA LEU A 26 -33.32 -11.13 -20.64
C LEU A 26 -32.87 -12.06 -21.78
N PHE A 27 -31.78 -12.80 -21.61
CA PHE A 27 -31.25 -13.71 -22.63
C PHE A 27 -30.95 -15.11 -22.09
N PRO A 28 -31.98 -15.94 -21.82
CA PRO A 28 -31.76 -17.34 -21.53
C PRO A 28 -31.12 -18.05 -22.74
N VAL A 29 -30.00 -18.74 -22.50
CA VAL A 29 -29.30 -19.56 -23.50
C VAL A 29 -30.18 -20.78 -23.82
N ARG A 30 -30.93 -20.73 -24.92
CA ARG A 30 -31.78 -21.84 -25.36
C ARG A 30 -30.91 -22.96 -25.96
N LYS A 31 -30.87 -24.12 -25.30
CA LYS A 31 -30.36 -25.38 -25.87
C LYS A 31 -31.55 -26.25 -26.28
N HIS A 32 -31.74 -26.51 -27.58
CA HIS A 32 -31.91 -27.87 -28.13
C HIS A 32 -32.19 -27.87 -29.64
N LEU A 33 -31.66 -28.91 -30.29
CA LEU A 33 -31.72 -29.26 -31.71
C LEU A 33 -32.94 -30.15 -32.06
N HIS A 34 -33.34 -30.09 -33.34
CA HIS A 34 -34.21 -30.99 -34.16
C HIS A 34 -35.72 -30.96 -33.85
N GLN A 35 -36.67 -30.91 -34.82
CA GLN A 35 -36.73 -31.60 -36.12
C GLN A 35 -37.78 -30.98 -37.11
N GLU A 36 -37.49 -31.10 -38.42
CA GLU A 36 -38.34 -31.23 -39.64
C GLU A 36 -39.11 -30.06 -40.35
N ASP A 37 -38.50 -29.61 -41.47
CA ASP A 37 -38.87 -29.76 -42.89
C ASP A 37 -39.97 -28.98 -43.63
N LYS A 38 -40.76 -28.11 -43.01
CA LYS A 38 -41.38 -26.95 -43.72
C LYS A 38 -41.24 -25.63 -42.99
N THR A 39 -40.57 -25.71 -41.86
CA THR A 39 -40.24 -24.64 -40.92
C THR A 39 -38.83 -24.11 -41.15
N MET A 40 -38.01 -24.74 -42.01
CA MET A 40 -36.58 -24.44 -42.16
C MET A 40 -36.30 -22.98 -42.56
N GLU A 41 -36.99 -22.45 -43.57
CA GLU A 41 -36.79 -21.06 -44.00
C GLU A 41 -37.32 -20.02 -42.98
N ARG A 42 -38.37 -20.37 -42.22
CA ARG A 42 -38.93 -19.52 -41.16
C ARG A 42 -38.10 -19.60 -39.87
N HIS A 43 -37.48 -20.75 -39.62
CA HIS A 43 -36.65 -21.02 -38.45
C HIS A 43 -35.27 -20.36 -38.60
N ASP A 44 -34.70 -20.36 -39.81
CA ASP A 44 -33.45 -19.66 -40.14
C ASP A 44 -33.62 -18.14 -40.05
N ASN A 45 -34.73 -17.61 -40.56
CA ASN A 45 -35.07 -16.19 -40.41
C ASN A 45 -35.23 -15.78 -38.93
N ASN A 46 -35.86 -16.61 -38.10
CA ASN A 46 -35.99 -16.34 -36.67
C ASN A 46 -34.66 -16.43 -35.91
N ILE A 47 -33.77 -17.35 -36.31
CA ILE A 47 -32.42 -17.45 -35.76
C ILE A 47 -31.61 -16.22 -36.15
N TYR A 48 -31.69 -15.79 -37.41
CA TYR A 48 -30.99 -14.61 -37.92
C TYR A 48 -31.48 -13.33 -37.22
N ILE A 49 -32.80 -13.15 -37.07
CA ILE A 49 -33.39 -12.04 -36.32
C ILE A 49 -32.93 -12.07 -34.86
N SER A 50 -32.93 -13.24 -34.21
CA SER A 50 -32.45 -13.36 -32.82
C SER A 50 -30.95 -13.05 -32.67
N LEU A 51 -30.13 -13.46 -33.64
CA LEU A 51 -28.69 -13.19 -33.64
C LEU A 51 -28.41 -11.70 -33.89
N LEU A 52 -29.12 -11.11 -34.85
CA LEU A 52 -29.05 -9.68 -35.16
C LEU A 52 -29.47 -8.82 -33.97
N CYS A 53 -30.56 -9.18 -33.27
CA CYS A 53 -30.97 -8.50 -32.04
C CYS A 53 -29.88 -8.57 -30.96
N ARG A 54 -29.20 -9.70 -30.79
CA ARG A 54 -28.09 -9.83 -29.83
C ARG A 54 -26.90 -8.96 -30.22
N ILE A 55 -26.52 -8.94 -31.49
CA ILE A 55 -25.41 -8.11 -31.99
C ILE A 55 -25.71 -6.63 -31.75
N VAL A 56 -26.93 -6.18 -32.06
CA VAL A 56 -27.35 -4.79 -31.85
C VAL A 56 -27.33 -4.42 -30.36
N VAL A 57 -27.83 -5.30 -29.49
CA VAL A 57 -27.79 -5.07 -28.03
C VAL A 57 -26.35 -5.00 -27.52
N TRP A 58 -25.47 -5.89 -27.96
CA TRP A 58 -24.05 -5.85 -27.59
C TRP A 58 -23.34 -4.60 -28.12
N ALA A 59 -23.66 -4.13 -29.33
CA ALA A 59 -23.11 -2.89 -29.87
C ALA A 59 -23.53 -1.68 -29.01
N ILE A 60 -24.79 -1.62 -28.58
CA ILE A 60 -25.29 -0.57 -27.68
C ILE A 60 -24.54 -0.63 -26.33
N VAL A 61 -24.37 -1.82 -25.75
CA VAL A 61 -23.63 -2.00 -24.48
C VAL A 61 -22.18 -1.53 -24.62
N ILE A 62 -21.51 -1.86 -25.72
CA ILE A 62 -20.13 -1.43 -25.98
C ILE A 62 -20.04 0.09 -26.10
N VAL A 63 -20.98 0.74 -26.79
CA VAL A 63 -21.04 2.21 -26.90
C VAL A 63 -21.25 2.85 -25.54
N ILE A 64 -22.13 2.30 -24.70
CA ILE A 64 -22.37 2.79 -23.33
C ILE A 64 -21.11 2.63 -22.47
N ILE A 65 -20.45 1.47 -22.51
CA ILE A 65 -19.21 1.22 -21.78
C ILE A 65 -18.12 2.18 -22.24
N TRP A 66 -17.95 2.35 -23.56
CA TRP A 66 -16.98 3.29 -24.11
C TRP A 66 -17.27 4.73 -23.67
N TRP A 67 -18.53 5.16 -23.70
CA TRP A 67 -18.95 6.46 -23.21
C TRP A 67 -18.67 6.64 -21.70
N MET A 68 -18.96 5.62 -20.89
CA MET A 68 -18.64 5.62 -19.46
C MET A 68 -17.13 5.73 -19.22
N VAL A 69 -16.31 4.99 -19.95
CA VAL A 69 -14.84 5.06 -19.86
C VAL A 69 -14.37 6.48 -20.19
N VAL A 70 -14.83 7.06 -21.31
CA VAL A 70 -14.47 8.43 -21.70
C VAL A 70 -14.91 9.45 -20.64
N TRP A 71 -16.10 9.29 -20.06
CA TRP A 71 -16.60 10.16 -19.00
C TRP A 71 -15.77 10.07 -17.72
N ILE A 72 -15.40 8.85 -17.30
CA ILE A 72 -14.52 8.61 -16.14
C ILE A 72 -13.17 9.29 -16.39
N GLN A 73 -12.58 9.11 -17.56
CA GLN A 73 -11.30 9.74 -17.92
C GLN A 73 -11.38 11.28 -17.85
N LYS A 74 -12.45 11.88 -18.37
CA LYS A 74 -12.68 13.34 -18.27
C LYS A 74 -12.83 13.80 -16.82
N LYS A 75 -13.53 13.02 -15.98
CA LYS A 75 -13.75 13.36 -14.57
C LYS A 75 -12.45 13.27 -13.77
N ILE A 76 -11.63 12.25 -14.01
CA ILE A 76 -10.28 12.13 -13.44
C ILE A 76 -9.44 13.35 -13.81
N LYS A 77 -9.38 13.71 -15.11
CA LYS A 77 -8.63 14.87 -15.59
C LYS A 77 -9.10 16.18 -14.93
N SER A 78 -10.41 16.40 -14.82
CA SER A 78 -10.99 17.56 -14.16
C SER A 78 -10.64 17.65 -12.66
N MET A 79 -10.59 16.51 -11.97
CA MET A 79 -10.14 16.46 -10.58
C MET A 79 -8.66 16.82 -10.45
N TYR A 80 -7.79 16.31 -11.32
CA TYR A 80 -6.37 16.68 -11.36
C TYR A 80 -6.17 18.18 -11.66
N GLU A 81 -6.95 18.75 -12.58
CA GLU A 81 -6.93 20.18 -12.85
C GLU A 81 -7.40 21.02 -11.65
N SER A 82 -8.37 20.51 -10.88
CA SER A 82 -8.85 21.19 -9.66
C SER A 82 -7.81 21.15 -8.54
N ILE A 83 -7.15 20.00 -8.34
CA ILE A 83 -6.06 19.83 -7.37
C ILE A 83 -4.86 20.71 -7.75
N SER A 84 -4.49 20.78 -9.03
CA SER A 84 -3.39 21.63 -9.51
C SER A 84 -3.69 23.14 -9.48
N ARG A 85 -4.96 23.56 -9.46
CA ARG A 85 -5.34 24.95 -9.18
C ARG A 85 -5.21 25.29 -7.70
N ILE A 86 -5.57 24.36 -6.82
CA ILE A 86 -5.42 24.54 -5.35
C ILE A 86 -3.94 24.69 -4.99
N SER A 87 -3.03 23.95 -5.63
CA SER A 87 -1.58 24.10 -5.41
C SER A 87 -0.96 25.36 -6.03
N ARG A 88 -1.65 26.03 -6.97
CA ARG A 88 -1.22 27.31 -7.55
C ARG A 88 -1.62 28.55 -6.74
N ILE A 89 -2.67 28.48 -5.93
CA ILE A 89 -3.13 29.62 -5.11
C ILE A 89 -2.16 29.90 -3.94
N SER A 90 -1.28 28.96 -3.60
CA SER A 90 -0.32 29.09 -2.49
C SER A 90 1.08 29.61 -2.89
N ARG A 91 1.28 30.18 -4.08
CA ARG A 91 2.57 30.77 -4.49
C ARG A 91 2.41 32.22 -4.93
N GLU A 92 2.54 33.16 -4.00
CA GLU A 92 3.03 34.52 -4.31
C GLU A 92 4.57 34.45 -4.49
N PRO A 93 5.16 35.25 -5.38
CA PRO A 93 6.53 35.04 -5.85
C PRO A 93 7.54 35.77 -4.97
N ILE A 94 8.46 35.03 -4.34
CA ILE A 94 9.74 35.59 -3.88
C ILE A 94 10.82 35.06 -4.82
N MET A 95 11.46 36.00 -5.50
CA MET A 95 12.49 35.81 -6.50
C MET A 95 13.83 35.57 -5.81
N SER A 96 14.42 34.38 -5.96
CA SER A 96 15.83 34.18 -6.32
C SER A 96 16.18 32.69 -6.27
N ASP A 97 16.51 32.18 -7.45
CA ASP A 97 17.41 31.07 -7.78
C ASP A 97 17.50 29.83 -6.88
N SER A 98 17.27 28.69 -7.53
CA SER A 98 17.81 27.36 -7.24
C SER A 98 17.08 26.52 -6.17
N LEU A 99 15.90 25.97 -6.52
CA LEU A 99 15.32 24.69 -6.07
C LEU A 99 14.00 24.54 -6.89
N GLU A 100 13.42 23.39 -7.26
CA GLU A 100 13.03 22.28 -6.40
C GLU A 100 12.26 21.25 -7.26
N SER A 101 12.71 20.00 -7.30
CA SER A 101 11.85 18.87 -7.67
C SER A 101 11.22 18.30 -6.40
N LEU A 102 10.13 18.95 -5.96
CA LEU A 102 9.27 18.49 -4.87
C LEU A 102 8.54 17.19 -5.27
N PRO A 103 8.34 16.25 -4.33
CA PRO A 103 7.76 14.94 -4.61
C PRO A 103 6.24 15.05 -4.84
N THR A 104 5.78 14.26 -5.79
CA THR A 104 4.41 14.20 -6.30
C THR A 104 3.40 13.70 -5.27
N ASP A 105 2.44 14.58 -4.98
CA ASP A 105 1.06 14.40 -4.52
C ASP A 105 0.58 13.01 -4.06
N SER A 106 -0.03 13.00 -2.86
CA SER A 106 -0.83 11.92 -2.25
C SER A 106 -1.82 11.18 -3.16
N ALA A 107 -2.22 11.78 -4.29
CA ALA A 107 -3.02 11.15 -5.34
C ALA A 107 -2.28 9.99 -6.06
N HIS A 108 -0.96 10.09 -6.22
CA HIS A 108 -0.14 9.00 -6.77
C HIS A 108 -0.09 7.79 -5.83
N GLY A 109 -0.12 8.03 -4.51
CA GLY A 109 -0.21 6.97 -3.50
C GLY A 109 -1.51 6.18 -3.60
N LEU A 110 -2.65 6.88 -3.78
CA LEU A 110 -3.96 6.24 -3.98
C LEU A 110 -4.05 5.48 -5.31
N PHE A 111 -3.44 6.00 -6.37
CA PHE A 111 -3.36 5.32 -7.67
C PHE A 111 -2.49 4.05 -7.59
N ASN A 112 -1.32 4.14 -6.95
CA ASN A 112 -0.45 2.99 -6.72
C ASN A 112 -1.10 1.96 -5.78
N HIS A 113 -1.88 2.40 -4.79
CA HIS A 113 -2.70 1.53 -3.94
C HIS A 113 -3.76 0.77 -4.75
N PHE A 114 -4.49 1.47 -5.64
CA PHE A 114 -5.46 0.83 -6.52
C PHE A 114 -4.80 -0.16 -7.48
N LEU A 115 -3.64 0.21 -8.04
CA LEU A 115 -2.87 -0.65 -8.94
C LEU A 115 -2.36 -1.91 -8.22
N TYR A 116 -1.83 -1.78 -7.00
CA TYR A 116 -1.37 -2.91 -6.18
C TYR A 116 -2.52 -3.86 -5.79
N LEU A 117 -3.66 -3.32 -5.34
CA LEU A 117 -4.87 -4.12 -5.04
C LEU A 117 -5.44 -4.82 -6.28
N PHE A 118 -5.31 -4.21 -7.45
CA PHE A 118 -5.75 -4.80 -8.72
C PHE A 118 -4.80 -5.94 -9.16
N LEU A 119 -3.48 -5.74 -9.07
CA LEU A 119 -2.47 -6.72 -9.48
C LEU A 119 -2.39 -7.94 -8.54
N THR A 120 -2.69 -7.78 -7.25
CA THR A 120 -2.65 -8.87 -6.25
C THR A 120 -3.92 -9.72 -6.22
N ARG A 121 -4.92 -9.40 -7.06
CA ARG A 121 -6.21 -10.11 -7.12
C ARG A 121 -6.21 -11.26 -8.14
N HIS A 122 -5.27 -12.19 -8.00
CA HIS A 122 -5.37 -13.52 -8.61
C HIS A 122 -5.42 -14.59 -7.52
N PRO A 123 -6.41 -15.49 -7.53
CA PRO A 123 -6.46 -16.59 -6.57
C PRO A 123 -5.52 -17.70 -7.07
N SER A 124 -4.30 -17.76 -6.53
CA SER A 124 -3.46 -18.95 -6.64
C SER A 124 -3.60 -19.73 -5.34
N SER A 125 -4.55 -20.67 -5.35
CA SER A 125 -4.65 -21.76 -4.40
C SER A 125 -3.42 -22.65 -4.49
N VAL A 126 -2.59 -22.67 -3.46
CA VAL A 126 -1.72 -23.81 -3.15
C VAL A 126 -1.82 -24.06 -1.67
N ALA A 127 -2.53 -25.12 -1.31
CA ALA A 127 -2.59 -25.66 0.04
C ALA A 127 -1.21 -26.22 0.39
N TYR A 128 -0.63 -25.77 1.50
CA TYR A 128 0.53 -26.41 2.11
C TYR A 128 0.04 -27.38 3.18
N ASP A 129 0.32 -28.65 2.95
CA ASP A 129 -0.12 -29.78 3.74
C ASP A 129 0.75 -29.94 5.00
N SER A 130 0.07 -30.07 6.14
CA SER A 130 0.64 -30.20 7.46
C SER A 130 0.64 -31.67 7.87
N SER A 131 1.70 -32.41 7.50
CA SER A 131 1.97 -33.73 8.08
C SER A 131 3.44 -34.14 7.95
N SER A 132 4.24 -33.91 8.99
CA SER A 132 5.26 -34.88 9.42
C SER A 132 5.80 -34.47 10.80
N PHE A 133 5.51 -35.33 11.78
CA PHE A 133 5.76 -35.19 13.20
C PHE A 133 6.98 -36.04 13.61
N ALA A 134 7.96 -35.39 14.25
CA ALA A 134 8.85 -35.88 15.34
C ALA A 134 9.85 -37.05 15.08
N PRO A 135 10.70 -37.49 16.05
CA PRO A 135 11.30 -36.81 17.23
C PRO A 135 12.84 -37.03 17.41
N SER A 136 13.39 -36.24 18.35
CA SER A 136 14.57 -36.36 19.23
C SER A 136 15.63 -37.49 19.07
N ARG A 137 16.90 -37.12 19.34
CA ARG A 137 17.92 -38.08 19.82
C ARG A 137 18.85 -37.45 20.87
N ASN A 138 18.82 -38.06 22.06
CA ASN A 138 19.71 -37.83 23.21
C ASN A 138 21.14 -38.31 22.91
N VAL A 139 22.13 -37.65 23.50
CA VAL A 139 23.40 -38.28 23.93
C VAL A 139 23.75 -37.70 25.30
N GLU A 140 23.56 -38.51 26.34
CA GLU A 140 24.25 -38.36 27.64
C GLU A 140 25.67 -38.94 27.51
N ASN A 141 26.65 -38.34 28.22
CA ASN A 141 27.60 -39.04 29.11
C ASN A 141 28.66 -38.07 29.67
N ASN A 142 28.45 -37.66 30.92
CA ASN A 142 29.30 -37.84 32.11
C ASN A 142 30.84 -37.63 32.14
N VAL A 143 31.27 -36.80 33.12
CA VAL A 143 32.34 -37.01 34.16
C VAL A 143 33.57 -36.06 34.19
N GLU A 144 33.67 -35.37 35.35
CA GLU A 144 34.82 -34.82 36.12
C GLU A 144 35.68 -33.61 35.68
N ASN A 145 35.32 -32.45 36.24
CA ASN A 145 36.07 -31.63 37.22
C ASN A 145 37.59 -31.39 37.06
N THR A 146 38.00 -30.12 36.84
CA THR A 146 39.15 -29.46 37.53
C THR A 146 39.30 -27.96 37.14
N ILE A 147 39.17 -27.09 38.15
CA ILE A 147 39.96 -25.86 38.48
C ILE A 147 40.21 -24.77 37.37
N ALA A 148 39.77 -23.53 37.68
CA ALA A 148 39.86 -22.22 36.99
C ALA A 148 41.28 -21.77 36.52
N PRO A 149 41.50 -20.64 35.76
CA PRO A 149 40.62 -19.47 35.51
C PRO A 149 40.63 -18.86 34.08
N ASN A 150 39.88 -17.76 33.90
CA ASN A 150 39.92 -16.74 32.82
C ASN A 150 39.28 -17.03 31.45
N SER A 151 38.12 -16.42 31.20
CA SER A 151 37.97 -15.18 30.40
C SER A 151 36.52 -15.03 29.96
N ASP A 152 35.83 -14.05 30.52
CA ASP A 152 34.50 -13.63 30.03
C ASP A 152 34.66 -12.97 28.66
N HIS A 153 34.73 -13.79 27.62
CA HIS A 153 34.30 -13.41 26.29
C HIS A 153 32.94 -14.03 26.05
N GLN A 154 31.91 -13.39 26.63
CA GLN A 154 30.60 -13.49 26.00
C GLN A 154 30.75 -12.93 24.58
N PRO A 155 30.46 -13.71 23.52
CA PRO A 155 30.49 -13.18 22.17
C PRO A 155 29.53 -11.99 22.12
N PRO A 156 29.94 -10.83 21.55
CA PRO A 156 29.10 -9.65 21.54
C PRO A 156 27.78 -10.02 20.88
N GLN A 157 26.68 -9.89 21.62
CA GLN A 157 25.34 -10.05 21.06
C GLN A 157 25.26 -9.12 19.85
N GLN A 158 25.12 -9.69 18.64
CA GLN A 158 25.08 -8.91 17.42
C GLN A 158 23.87 -8.00 17.49
N ARG A 159 24.10 -6.72 17.80
CA ARG A 159 23.05 -5.71 17.78
C ARG A 159 22.41 -5.71 16.39
N PRO A 160 21.07 -5.62 16.29
CA PRO A 160 20.40 -5.53 15.00
C PRO A 160 21.03 -4.41 14.17
N LYS A 161 21.30 -4.70 12.89
CA LYS A 161 21.96 -3.78 11.97
C LYS A 161 21.06 -2.56 11.75
N CYS A 162 21.35 -1.46 12.45
CA CYS A 162 20.71 -0.16 12.24
C CYS A 162 21.48 0.63 11.18
N SER A 163 20.77 1.40 10.35
CA SER A 163 21.41 2.39 9.50
C SER A 163 21.96 3.55 10.33
N LYS A 164 22.93 4.30 9.80
CA LYS A 164 23.48 5.48 10.50
C LYS A 164 22.39 6.52 10.80
N GLY A 165 21.50 6.76 9.83
CA GLY A 165 20.37 7.68 9.99
C GLY A 165 19.39 7.26 11.08
N GLU A 166 19.00 5.97 11.13
CA GLU A 166 18.18 5.43 12.22
C GLU A 166 18.83 5.63 13.58
N LYS A 167 20.15 5.37 13.67
CA LYS A 167 20.90 5.54 14.90
C LYS A 167 20.90 6.99 15.39
N VAL A 168 21.18 7.95 14.50
CA VAL A 168 21.16 9.38 14.83
C VAL A 168 19.76 9.83 15.24
N CYS A 169 18.70 9.39 14.55
CA CYS A 169 17.33 9.68 14.94
C CYS A 169 17.03 9.16 16.36
N LYS A 170 17.40 7.92 16.65
CA LYS A 170 17.19 7.31 17.96
C LYS A 170 17.93 8.06 19.06
N GLU A 171 19.24 8.27 18.90
CA GLU A 171 20.09 8.94 19.89
C GLU A 171 19.55 10.35 20.21
N PHE A 172 19.21 11.13 19.19
CA PHE A 172 18.63 12.46 19.37
C PHE A 172 17.30 12.42 20.13
N MET A 173 16.40 11.51 19.79
CA MET A 173 15.09 11.42 20.44
C MET A 173 15.19 10.97 21.90
N GLU A 174 16.06 10.01 22.20
CA GLU A 174 16.30 9.55 23.56
C GLU A 174 16.93 10.65 24.43
N GLU A 175 17.88 11.41 23.86
CA GLU A 175 18.49 12.58 24.53
C GLU A 175 17.46 13.70 24.74
N TYR A 176 16.69 14.05 23.71
CA TYR A 176 15.75 15.17 23.75
C TYR A 176 14.58 14.94 24.72
N PHE A 177 14.07 13.71 24.81
CA PHE A 177 12.92 13.39 25.67
C PHE A 177 13.31 12.75 27.01
N GLY A 178 14.55 12.30 27.17
CA GLY A 178 14.99 11.52 28.34
C GLY A 178 14.25 10.19 28.48
N LYS A 179 13.73 9.63 27.38
CA LYS A 179 12.91 8.41 27.36
C LYS A 179 13.39 7.45 26.26
N PRO A 180 13.24 6.13 26.43
CA PRO A 180 13.67 5.18 25.41
C PRO A 180 12.79 5.27 24.15
N PHE A 181 13.42 5.13 22.99
CA PHE A 181 12.75 4.97 21.70
C PHE A 181 13.16 3.64 21.08
N GLU A 182 12.21 2.73 20.94
CA GLU A 182 12.47 1.36 20.55
C GLU A 182 12.01 1.06 19.12
N LYS A 183 12.73 0.15 18.48
CA LYS A 183 12.33 -0.45 17.20
C LYS A 183 11.31 -1.54 17.47
N VAL A 184 10.07 -1.37 17.01
CA VAL A 184 8.95 -2.25 17.37
C VAL A 184 8.05 -2.59 16.19
N ARG A 185 7.32 -3.71 16.30
CA ARG A 185 6.28 -4.16 15.34
C ARG A 185 4.91 -4.27 16.00
N PRO A 186 4.27 -3.15 16.35
CA PRO A 186 3.09 -3.16 17.20
C PRO A 186 1.88 -3.79 16.50
N HIS A 187 1.01 -4.44 17.27
CA HIS A 187 -0.15 -5.18 16.75
C HIS A 187 -1.15 -4.31 15.96
N PHE A 188 -1.26 -3.02 16.29
CA PHE A 188 -2.14 -2.10 15.56
C PHE A 188 -1.60 -1.73 14.17
N LEU A 189 -0.31 -1.96 13.90
CA LEU A 189 0.35 -1.61 12.65
C LEU A 189 0.36 -2.79 11.67
N GLN A 190 -0.75 -3.53 11.61
CA GLN A 190 -0.90 -4.70 10.77
C GLN A 190 -1.20 -4.31 9.32
N ASN A 191 -0.43 -4.86 8.38
CA ASN A 191 -0.71 -4.74 6.96
C ASN A 191 -2.02 -5.48 6.62
N PRO A 192 -3.03 -4.81 6.04
CA PRO A 192 -4.33 -5.44 5.74
C PRO A 192 -4.24 -6.53 4.66
N VAL A 193 -3.22 -6.50 3.80
CA VAL A 193 -3.04 -7.48 2.71
C VAL A 193 -2.28 -8.71 3.20
N THR A 194 -1.09 -8.52 3.79
CA THR A 194 -0.24 -9.65 4.21
C THR A 194 -0.57 -10.16 5.61
N ARG A 195 -1.32 -9.39 6.41
CA ARG A 195 -1.65 -9.65 7.83
C ARG A 195 -0.43 -9.65 8.76
N GLU A 196 0.72 -9.21 8.27
CA GLU A 196 1.95 -9.04 9.06
C GLU A 196 2.02 -7.64 9.67
N ASN A 197 2.64 -7.52 10.84
CA ASN A 197 2.89 -6.22 11.47
C ASN A 197 4.05 -5.51 10.76
N LEU A 198 3.84 -4.24 10.42
CA LEU A 198 4.90 -3.34 9.98
C LEU A 198 5.74 -2.90 11.19
N GLU A 199 6.94 -2.42 10.89
CA GLU A 199 7.92 -1.95 11.87
C GLU A 199 7.92 -0.43 11.97
N LEU A 200 8.22 0.10 13.15
CA LEU A 200 8.60 1.49 13.40
C LEU A 200 10.05 1.51 13.84
N ASP A 201 10.86 2.41 13.28
CA ASP A 201 12.29 2.48 13.61
C ASP A 201 12.55 2.96 15.03
N CYS A 202 11.89 4.03 15.44
CA CYS A 202 12.02 4.64 16.76
C CYS A 202 10.64 5.00 17.28
N TYR A 203 10.15 4.34 18.32
CA TYR A 203 8.81 4.58 18.86
C TYR A 203 8.81 4.67 20.38
N ASN A 204 8.02 5.60 20.89
CA ASN A 204 7.71 5.71 22.30
C ASN A 204 6.18 5.67 22.51
N GLU A 205 5.72 4.64 23.24
CA GLU A 205 4.30 4.38 23.50
C GLU A 205 3.65 5.45 24.38
N GLU A 206 4.38 5.98 25.36
CA GLU A 206 3.87 6.96 26.31
C GLU A 206 3.64 8.32 25.63
N LEU A 207 4.60 8.74 24.80
CA LEU A 207 4.52 10.00 24.04
C LEU A 207 3.59 9.89 22.82
N LYS A 208 3.25 8.67 22.39
CA LYS A 208 2.56 8.37 21.12
C LYS A 208 3.27 9.03 19.94
N LEU A 209 4.59 8.82 19.87
CA LEU A 209 5.46 9.48 18.91
C LEU A 209 6.41 8.46 18.29
N ALA A 210 6.52 8.50 16.96
CA ALA A 210 7.38 7.64 16.17
C ALA A 210 8.24 8.47 15.20
N ILE A 211 9.49 8.04 14.99
CA ILE A 211 10.36 8.50 13.90
C ILE A 211 10.66 7.31 12.99
N GLU A 212 10.62 7.56 11.68
CA GLU A 212 11.04 6.62 10.64
C GLU A 212 12.12 7.27 9.77
N TYR A 213 13.23 6.58 9.54
CA TYR A 213 14.29 7.05 8.64
C TYR A 213 14.16 6.40 7.26
N ASN A 214 13.69 7.16 6.28
CA ASN A 214 13.43 6.64 4.94
C ASN A 214 14.67 6.78 4.05
N GLY A 215 15.30 5.64 3.76
CA GLY A 215 16.38 5.51 2.77
C GLY A 215 15.94 5.85 1.33
N ARG A 216 16.91 5.94 0.40
CA ARG A 216 16.66 6.21 -1.04
C ARG A 216 15.66 5.25 -1.67
N GLN A 217 15.63 3.99 -1.20
CA GLN A 217 14.72 2.95 -1.66
C GLN A 217 13.23 3.32 -1.52
N HIS A 218 12.86 4.22 -0.60
CA HIS A 218 11.48 4.66 -0.42
C HIS A 218 11.01 5.63 -1.51
N TYR A 219 11.95 6.29 -2.20
CA TYR A 219 11.66 7.40 -3.12
C TYR A 219 11.96 7.05 -4.58
N GLU A 220 12.96 6.19 -4.81
CA GLU A 220 13.47 5.92 -6.15
C GLU A 220 13.57 4.42 -6.39
N TYR A 221 13.06 3.99 -7.55
CA TYR A 221 13.32 2.64 -8.04
C TYR A 221 14.79 2.52 -8.46
N THR A 222 15.54 1.71 -7.72
CA THR A 222 16.90 1.31 -8.05
C THR A 222 16.93 -0.22 -8.20
N PRO A 223 17.41 -0.77 -9.35
CA PRO A 223 17.47 -2.22 -9.56
C PRO A 223 18.34 -2.97 -8.53
N PHE A 224 19.27 -2.27 -7.89
CA PHE A 224 20.11 -2.82 -6.82
C PHE A 224 19.34 -3.02 -5.51
N MET A 225 18.39 -2.13 -5.18
CA MET A 225 17.62 -2.21 -3.93
C MET A 225 16.22 -2.83 -4.14
N HIS A 226 15.78 -2.93 -5.39
CA HIS A 226 14.47 -3.48 -5.78
C HIS A 226 14.65 -4.50 -6.89
N SER A 227 14.22 -5.73 -6.64
CA SER A 227 14.25 -6.77 -7.66
C SER A 227 13.36 -6.44 -8.85
N THR A 228 12.21 -5.81 -8.58
CA THR A 228 11.23 -5.42 -9.60
C THR A 228 10.49 -4.13 -9.23
N LYS A 229 9.81 -3.48 -10.18
CA LYS A 229 9.01 -2.28 -9.90
C LYS A 229 7.88 -2.55 -8.91
N GLU A 230 7.33 -3.77 -8.92
CA GLU A 230 6.29 -4.21 -8.00
C GLU A 230 6.79 -4.17 -6.55
N THR A 231 8.04 -4.56 -6.29
CA THR A 231 8.63 -4.47 -4.94
C THR A 231 8.77 -3.03 -4.45
N PHE A 232 9.07 -2.09 -5.35
CA PHE A 232 9.10 -0.66 -5.05
C PHE A 232 7.70 -0.10 -4.77
N TYR A 233 6.70 -0.49 -5.56
CA TYR A 233 5.31 -0.08 -5.30
C TYR A 233 4.77 -0.69 -3.99
N ALA A 234 5.14 -1.94 -3.67
CA ALA A 234 4.81 -2.56 -2.41
C ALA A 234 5.47 -1.82 -1.22
N GLN A 235 6.71 -1.33 -1.38
CA GLN A 235 7.36 -0.50 -0.36
C GLN A 235 6.58 0.80 -0.13
N GLN A 236 6.27 1.55 -1.19
CA GLN A 236 5.47 2.77 -1.09
C GLN A 236 4.09 2.51 -0.47
N TYR A 237 3.46 1.38 -0.81
CA TYR A 237 2.19 0.98 -0.20
C TYR A 237 2.31 0.76 1.31
N ARG A 238 3.36 0.08 1.77
CA ARG A 238 3.62 -0.10 3.20
C ARG A 238 3.82 1.22 3.93
N ASP A 239 4.55 2.16 3.32
CA ASP A 239 4.79 3.49 3.91
C ASP A 239 3.47 4.28 4.06
N LEU A 240 2.58 4.21 3.07
CA LEU A 240 1.25 4.85 3.13
C LEU A 240 0.37 4.23 4.22
N ILE A 241 0.29 2.90 4.29
CA ILE A 241 -0.48 2.22 5.35
C ILE A 241 0.07 2.60 6.73
N LYS A 242 1.39 2.62 6.87
CA LYS A 242 2.06 2.98 8.13
C LYS A 242 1.61 4.36 8.60
N GLN A 243 1.65 5.36 7.74
CA GLN A 243 1.17 6.71 8.04
C GLN A 243 -0.31 6.73 8.45
N GLU A 244 -1.17 6.04 7.70
CA GLU A 244 -2.60 5.99 8.02
C GLU A 244 -2.89 5.30 9.36
N LEU A 245 -2.23 4.18 9.64
CA LEU A 245 -2.43 3.42 10.86
C LEU A 245 -1.87 4.16 12.08
N CYS A 246 -0.72 4.82 11.98
CA CYS A 246 -0.22 5.68 13.06
C CYS A 246 -1.22 6.79 13.38
N LYS A 247 -1.70 7.49 12.36
CA LYS A 247 -2.71 8.55 12.51
C LYS A 247 -4.00 8.04 13.15
N LYS A 248 -4.51 6.88 12.74
CA LYS A 248 -5.72 6.26 13.32
C LYS A 248 -5.55 5.91 14.79
N ASN A 249 -4.34 5.58 15.22
CA ASN A 249 -4.03 5.23 16.61
C ASN A 249 -3.56 6.44 17.44
N GLY A 250 -3.67 7.66 16.90
CA GLY A 250 -3.25 8.89 17.60
C GLY A 250 -1.73 8.98 17.81
N ILE A 251 -0.95 8.34 16.93
CA ILE A 251 0.51 8.36 16.95
C ILE A 251 0.99 9.38 15.93
N ASP A 252 1.78 10.34 16.41
CA ASP A 252 2.49 11.28 15.55
C ASP A 252 3.69 10.55 14.94
N LEU A 253 3.74 10.49 13.60
CA LEU A 253 4.82 9.85 12.86
C LEU A 253 5.60 10.91 12.08
N ILE A 254 6.86 11.12 12.44
CA ILE A 254 7.79 11.98 11.69
C ILE A 254 8.63 11.09 10.77
N THR A 255 8.70 11.45 9.50
CA THR A 255 9.50 10.73 8.51
C THR A 255 10.73 11.57 8.14
N VAL A 256 11.93 11.06 8.38
CA VAL A 256 13.19 11.72 8.05
C VAL A 256 13.69 11.17 6.70
N PRO A 257 13.75 11.99 5.63
CA PRO A 257 14.25 11.52 4.34
C PRO A 257 15.78 11.44 4.32
N TYR A 258 16.34 10.44 3.63
CA TYR A 258 17.79 10.27 3.43
C TYR A 258 18.53 11.47 2.81
N LYS A 259 17.79 12.44 2.26
CA LYS A 259 18.34 13.68 1.69
C LYS A 259 18.85 14.62 2.78
N ILE A 260 18.40 14.47 4.02
CA ILE A 260 18.89 15.24 5.14
C ILE A 260 20.24 14.66 5.58
N PRO A 261 21.32 15.45 5.59
CA PRO A 261 22.61 14.98 6.07
C PRO A 261 22.52 14.66 7.57
N GLU A 262 23.28 13.65 8.02
CA GLU A 262 23.24 13.15 9.40
C GLU A 262 23.39 14.27 10.45
N SER A 263 24.25 15.27 10.18
CA SER A 263 24.47 16.42 11.06
C SER A 263 23.27 17.36 11.19
N ALA A 264 22.35 17.37 10.22
CA ALA A 264 21.16 18.24 10.21
C ALA A 264 19.88 17.49 10.62
N ILE A 265 19.97 16.19 10.91
CA ILE A 265 18.83 15.39 11.39
C ILE A 265 18.24 15.98 12.69
N PRO A 266 19.04 16.36 13.71
CA PRO A 266 18.52 16.98 14.94
C PRO A 266 17.65 18.22 14.67
N ASP A 267 18.17 19.16 13.87
CA ASP A 267 17.46 20.41 13.52
C ASP A 267 16.17 20.11 12.76
N TYR A 268 16.22 19.15 11.83
CA TYR A 268 15.04 18.72 11.08
C TYR A 268 13.97 18.15 12.02
N ILE A 269 14.33 17.21 12.90
CA ILE A 269 13.40 16.60 13.85
C ILE A 269 12.82 17.67 14.78
N GLN A 270 13.65 18.58 15.31
CA GLN A 270 13.18 19.66 16.18
C GLN A 270 12.17 20.58 15.47
N SER A 271 12.40 20.87 14.19
CA SER A 271 11.45 21.66 13.38
C SER A 271 10.10 20.93 13.19
N GLU A 272 10.11 19.61 13.03
CA GLU A 272 8.90 18.79 12.92
C GLU A 272 8.18 18.68 14.27
N LEU A 273 8.91 18.50 15.37
CA LEU A 273 8.34 18.53 16.73
C LEU A 273 7.68 19.87 17.03
N SER A 274 8.27 20.98 16.60
CA SER A 274 7.68 22.32 16.72
C SER A 274 6.36 22.43 15.97
N LYS A 275 6.28 21.94 14.73
CA LYS A 275 5.04 21.91 13.94
C LYS A 275 3.94 21.07 14.61
N LEU A 276 4.32 20.01 15.32
CA LEU A 276 3.41 19.16 16.09
C LEU A 276 3.04 19.75 17.46
N GLY A 277 3.65 20.86 17.88
CA GLY A 277 3.44 21.45 19.20
C GLY A 277 4.01 20.60 20.35
N ARG A 278 5.08 19.83 20.08
CA ARG A 278 5.69 18.86 21.00
C ARG A 278 7.03 19.33 21.58
N LEU A 279 7.32 20.63 21.54
CA LEU A 279 8.57 21.17 22.11
C LEU A 279 8.59 21.01 23.63
N GLN A 280 9.69 20.46 24.15
CA GLN A 280 10.02 20.59 25.56
C GLN A 280 10.70 21.95 25.75
N ASN A 281 10.08 22.80 26.58
CA ASN A 281 10.67 24.07 27.04
C ASN A 281 11.57 23.81 28.25
#